data_AF-A0A1X7U9Q5-F1
#
_entry.id   AF-A0A1X7U9Q5-F1
#
_cell.length_a   1.000
_cell.length_b   1.000
_cell.length_c   1.000
_cell.angle_alpha   90.00
_cell.angle_beta   90.00
_cell.angle_gamma   90.00
#
_symmetry.space_group_name_H-M   'P 1'
#
loop_
_entity.id
_entity.type
_entity.pdbx_description
1 polymer ?
#
loop_
_entity_poly.entity_id
_entity_poly.type
_entity_poly.pdbx_seq_one_letter_code
_entity_poly.pdbx_strand_id
1 'polypeptide(L)'
;MLESLETEKIEIACVDVVDENCSTAKFDKKQEKKLEKIKHQPSKTAGLETASSLAVGCRVMLRRNIDVTVGLANRAIGTVMGIYATCLSIIFDHIDVPCDIERVTSRFMLPKNLYIHRKQFPLILSYAITMHKCPGLSLDTAIIDLSTDVFGDGMAHVALSRVRTLNGLHLLSFDPLSVKVSNPCINEINRLRSKFQKDSPQIKKSKGKRQIQVTGILDDGELCNKNAKVSTSNPKKLMMSSLLMKSLPTQIFC
;
A
#
# COMPACT_ATOMS: atom_id res chain seq x y z
N MET A 1 -9.20 -12.34 4.14
CA MET A 1 -8.71 -11.30 5.09
C MET A 1 -9.87 -10.66 5.84
N LEU A 2 -10.87 -10.08 5.19
CA LEU A 2 -12.10 -9.71 5.91
C LEU A 2 -12.92 -10.93 6.36
N GLU A 3 -12.99 -11.96 5.50
CA GLU A 3 -13.68 -13.24 5.78
C GLU A 3 -13.03 -14.08 6.90
N SER A 4 -11.83 -13.69 7.36
CA SER A 4 -11.16 -14.37 8.48
C SER A 4 -11.41 -13.68 9.83
N LEU A 5 -12.15 -12.56 9.84
CA LEU A 5 -12.59 -11.90 11.07
C LEU A 5 -13.87 -12.56 11.58
N GLU A 6 -14.06 -12.58 12.89
CA GLU A 6 -15.23 -13.19 13.54
C GLU A 6 -16.52 -12.38 13.31
N THR A 7 -16.41 -11.12 12.92
CA THR A 7 -17.53 -10.20 12.75
C THR A 7 -18.01 -10.10 11.30
N GLU A 8 -19.31 -9.84 11.14
CA GLU A 8 -19.95 -9.70 9.83
C GLU A 8 -19.35 -8.54 9.00
N LYS A 9 -19.18 -8.79 7.70
CA LYS A 9 -18.74 -7.81 6.73
C LYS A 9 -19.90 -6.87 6.38
N ILE A 10 -19.68 -5.58 6.56
CA ILE A 10 -20.60 -4.51 6.21
C ILE A 10 -20.10 -3.79 4.96
N GLU A 11 -20.97 -3.60 3.97
CA GLU A 11 -20.66 -2.80 2.79
C GLU A 11 -21.24 -1.39 2.93
N ILE A 12 -20.36 -0.40 2.98
CA ILE A 12 -20.73 1.00 3.15
C ILE A 12 -20.67 1.73 1.81
N ALA A 13 -21.82 1.98 1.20
CA ALA A 13 -21.94 2.76 -0.03
C ALA A 13 -21.70 4.26 0.22
N CYS A 14 -21.18 4.95 -0.80
CA CYS A 14 -21.08 6.40 -0.82
C CYS A 14 -22.45 7.05 -1.09
N VAL A 15 -22.58 8.32 -0.71
CA VAL A 15 -23.74 9.15 -1.08
C VAL A 15 -23.29 10.17 -2.11
N ASP A 16 -23.76 10.03 -3.35
CA ASP A 16 -23.46 10.96 -4.45
C ASP A 16 -24.64 11.92 -4.66
N VAL A 17 -24.37 13.23 -4.65
CA VAL A 17 -25.34 14.30 -4.91
C VAL A 17 -24.85 15.12 -6.10
N VAL A 18 -25.74 15.41 -7.03
CA VAL A 18 -25.44 16.18 -8.24
C VAL A 18 -25.63 17.66 -7.95
N ASP A 19 -24.71 18.50 -8.42
CA ASP A 19 -24.85 19.95 -8.31
C ASP A 19 -25.79 20.47 -9.41
N GLU A 20 -27.07 20.64 -9.06
CA GLU A 20 -28.13 21.09 -9.97
C GLU A 20 -27.99 22.57 -10.38
N ASN A 21 -27.13 23.34 -9.69
CA ASN A 21 -26.97 24.77 -9.96
C ASN A 21 -26.10 25.07 -11.20
N CYS A 22 -25.45 24.06 -11.80
CA CYS A 22 -24.54 24.25 -12.94
C CYS A 22 -25.04 23.61 -14.26
N SER A 23 -26.15 22.87 -14.25
CA SER A 23 -26.72 22.29 -15.47
C SER A 23 -28.22 22.03 -15.33
N THR A 24 -29.03 22.59 -16.23
CA THR A 24 -30.47 22.31 -16.38
C THR A 24 -30.78 20.91 -16.94
N ALA A 25 -29.77 20.04 -17.07
CA ALA A 25 -29.90 18.72 -17.65
C ALA A 25 -30.20 17.69 -16.56
N LYS A 26 -31.37 17.04 -16.67
CA LYS A 26 -31.70 15.82 -15.91
C LYS A 26 -30.58 14.79 -16.03
N PHE A 27 -30.34 14.03 -14.97
CA PHE A 27 -29.34 12.97 -14.93
C PHE A 27 -29.66 11.89 -15.98
N ASP A 28 -28.98 11.93 -17.12
CA ASP A 28 -29.25 11.02 -18.24
C ASP A 28 -28.71 9.59 -17.94
N LYS A 29 -29.39 8.55 -18.44
CA LYS A 29 -28.89 7.14 -18.42
C LYS A 29 -27.46 6.96 -18.97
N LYS A 30 -27.00 7.89 -19.82
CA LYS A 30 -25.63 7.91 -20.37
C LYS A 30 -24.60 8.39 -19.34
N GLN A 31 -25.01 9.24 -18.38
CA GLN A 31 -24.19 9.72 -17.27
C GLN A 31 -24.09 8.67 -16.17
N GLU A 32 -25.18 7.96 -15.84
CA GLU A 32 -25.15 6.81 -14.91
C GLU A 32 -24.16 5.73 -15.39
N LYS A 33 -24.23 5.33 -16.66
CA LYS A 33 -23.27 4.38 -17.27
C LYS A 33 -21.83 4.87 -17.25
N LYS A 34 -21.58 6.18 -17.15
CA LYS A 34 -20.22 6.73 -17.02
C LYS A 34 -19.77 6.81 -15.57
N LEU A 35 -20.66 7.14 -14.65
CA LEU A 35 -20.37 7.06 -13.22
C LEU A 35 -20.03 5.62 -12.83
N GLU A 36 -20.80 4.63 -13.31
CA GLU A 36 -20.51 3.19 -13.26
C GLU A 36 -19.08 2.87 -13.72
N LYS A 37 -18.65 3.40 -14.87
CA LYS A 37 -17.29 3.17 -15.40
C LYS A 37 -16.18 3.77 -14.56
N ILE A 38 -16.47 4.78 -13.74
CA ILE A 38 -15.49 5.49 -12.90
C ILE A 38 -15.53 4.98 -11.46
N LYS A 39 -16.54 4.15 -11.08
CA LYS A 39 -16.72 3.63 -9.71
C LYS A 39 -15.47 3.00 -9.10
N HIS A 40 -14.65 2.34 -9.93
CA HIS A 40 -13.44 1.63 -9.51
C HIS A 40 -12.16 2.47 -9.64
N GLN A 41 -12.24 3.77 -9.95
CA GLN A 41 -11.09 4.66 -10.11
C GLN A 41 -11.11 5.80 -9.08
N PRO A 42 -10.64 5.56 -7.84
CA PRO A 42 -10.61 6.57 -6.78
C PRO A 42 -9.89 7.86 -7.18
N SER A 43 -8.86 7.78 -8.03
CA SER A 43 -8.13 8.95 -8.54
C SER A 43 -9.00 9.93 -9.34
N LYS A 44 -10.11 9.45 -9.91
CA LYS A 44 -11.07 10.26 -10.66
C LYS A 44 -12.29 10.67 -9.83
N THR A 45 -12.43 10.17 -8.61
CA THR A 45 -13.52 10.46 -7.66
C THR A 45 -13.00 11.18 -6.41
N ALA A 46 -12.02 12.07 -6.60
CA ALA A 46 -11.34 12.83 -5.55
C ALA A 46 -10.71 11.96 -4.43
N GLY A 47 -10.49 10.67 -4.66
CA GLY A 47 -9.94 9.74 -3.68
C GLY A 47 -10.96 9.08 -2.74
N LEU A 48 -12.27 9.22 -3.00
CA LEU A 48 -13.33 8.55 -2.24
C LEU A 48 -13.88 7.33 -3.00
N GLU A 49 -13.93 6.20 -2.30
CA GLU A 49 -14.47 4.94 -2.84
C GLU A 49 -15.99 5.01 -3.01
N THR A 50 -16.49 4.24 -3.97
CA THR A 50 -17.94 4.14 -4.21
C THR A 50 -18.62 3.23 -3.18
N ALA A 51 -17.92 2.18 -2.75
CA ALA A 51 -18.33 1.32 -1.67
C ALA A 51 -17.08 0.83 -0.95
N SER A 52 -17.12 0.77 0.37
CA SER A 52 -16.04 0.27 1.19
C SER A 52 -16.55 -0.90 2.02
N SER A 53 -15.91 -2.05 1.89
CA SER A 53 -16.19 -3.23 2.72
C SER A 53 -15.43 -3.09 4.04
N LEU A 54 -16.13 -3.12 5.17
CA LEU A 54 -15.55 -2.96 6.50
C LEU A 54 -16.09 -4.04 7.45
N ALA A 55 -15.31 -4.36 8.46
CA ALA A 55 -15.70 -5.23 9.56
C ALA A 55 -14.99 -4.74 10.83
N VAL A 56 -15.54 -5.03 12.00
CA VAL A 56 -14.84 -4.72 13.26
C VAL A 56 -13.57 -5.57 13.34
N GLY A 57 -12.48 -4.98 13.80
CA GLY A 57 -11.15 -5.58 13.79
C GLY A 57 -10.40 -5.48 12.46
N CYS A 58 -11.00 -4.90 11.40
CA CYS A 58 -10.28 -4.71 10.15
C CYS A 58 -9.26 -3.57 10.20
N ARG A 59 -8.16 -3.71 9.46
CA ARG A 59 -7.15 -2.65 9.32
C ARG A 59 -7.51 -1.69 8.21
N VAL A 60 -7.47 -0.40 8.50
CA VAL A 60 -7.82 0.68 7.58
C VAL A 60 -6.72 1.74 7.55
N MET A 61 -6.62 2.45 6.43
CA MET A 61 -5.70 3.56 6.23
C MET A 61 -6.45 4.81 5.80
N LEU A 62 -6.12 5.92 6.45
CA LEU A 62 -6.63 7.24 6.10
C LEU A 62 -6.09 7.71 4.75
N ARG A 63 -6.96 8.31 3.94
CA ARG A 63 -6.64 8.81 2.59
C ARG A 63 -6.46 10.32 2.52
N ARG A 64 -6.70 11.03 3.63
CA ARG A 64 -6.70 12.49 3.71
C ARG A 64 -6.28 12.96 5.09
N ASN A 65 -5.85 14.20 5.18
CA ASN A 65 -5.63 14.84 6.46
C ASN A 65 -6.99 15.24 7.04
N ILE A 66 -7.28 14.81 8.26
CA ILE A 66 -8.43 15.26 9.04
C ILE A 66 -7.94 16.30 10.04
N ASP A 67 -7.04 15.89 10.92
CA ASP A 67 -6.38 16.76 11.89
C ASP A 67 -4.93 16.32 12.07
N VAL A 68 -4.02 17.09 11.49
CA VAL A 68 -2.58 16.79 11.51
C VAL A 68 -2.00 17.00 12.91
N THR A 69 -2.60 17.85 13.74
CA THR A 69 -2.06 18.18 15.07
C THR A 69 -2.13 17.00 16.04
N VAL A 70 -3.18 16.20 15.92
CA VAL A 70 -3.38 14.95 16.69
C VAL A 70 -2.86 13.71 15.95
N GLY A 71 -2.29 13.87 14.76
CA GLY A 71 -1.75 12.76 13.96
C GLY A 71 -2.78 12.05 13.07
N LEU A 72 -4.01 12.56 12.91
CA LEU A 72 -4.99 12.08 11.93
C LEU A 72 -4.66 12.60 10.53
N ALA A 73 -3.51 12.15 10.02
CA ALA A 73 -2.96 12.53 8.73
C ALA A 73 -3.14 11.42 7.68
N ASN A 74 -3.07 11.80 6.41
CA ASN A 74 -3.08 10.85 5.30
C ASN A 74 -2.03 9.75 5.51
N ARG A 75 -2.43 8.50 5.26
CA ARG A 75 -1.68 7.26 5.51
C ARG A 75 -1.60 6.80 6.96
N ALA A 76 -2.25 7.48 7.90
CA ALA A 76 -2.47 6.93 9.24
C ALA A 76 -3.18 5.57 9.15
N ILE A 77 -2.64 4.53 9.79
CA ILE A 77 -3.21 3.18 9.79
C ILE A 77 -3.79 2.92 11.17
N GLY A 78 -4.93 2.24 11.22
CA GLY A 78 -5.59 1.87 12.45
C GLY A 78 -6.48 0.65 12.31
N THR A 79 -7.04 0.24 13.44
CA THR A 79 -7.97 -0.89 13.55
C THR A 79 -9.36 -0.37 13.87
N VAL A 80 -10.36 -0.83 13.12
CA VAL A 80 -11.76 -0.47 13.36
C VAL A 80 -12.24 -1.14 14.64
N MET A 81 -12.67 -0.34 15.61
CA MET A 81 -13.23 -0.80 16.88
C MET A 81 -14.75 -0.90 16.83
N GLY A 82 -15.41 -0.02 16.08
CA GLY A 82 -16.86 0.01 15.98
C GLY A 82 -17.35 0.69 14.70
N ILE A 83 -18.48 0.20 14.18
CA ILE A 83 -19.14 0.74 12.99
C ILE A 83 -20.50 1.27 13.42
N TYR A 84 -20.69 2.58 13.31
CA TYR A 84 -21.95 3.25 13.65
C TYR A 84 -22.59 3.88 12.41
N ALA A 85 -23.83 4.36 12.54
CA ALA A 85 -24.57 4.93 11.41
C ALA A 85 -23.90 6.18 10.81
N THR A 86 -23.27 7.01 11.65
CA THR A 86 -22.70 8.31 11.27
C THR A 86 -21.16 8.34 11.28
N CYS A 87 -20.53 7.51 12.12
CA CYS A 87 -19.07 7.49 12.32
C CYS A 87 -18.51 6.06 12.42
N LEU A 88 -17.19 5.96 12.27
CA LEU A 88 -16.40 4.76 12.56
C LEU A 88 -15.47 5.06 13.73
N SER A 89 -15.49 4.22 14.76
CA SER A 89 -14.53 4.35 15.86
C SER A 89 -13.29 3.52 15.53
N ILE A 90 -12.12 4.16 15.49
CA ILE A 90 -10.86 3.58 15.02
C ILE A 90 -9.75 3.91 16.03
N ILE A 91 -8.99 2.90 16.43
CA ILE A 91 -7.73 3.10 17.15
C ILE A 91 -6.58 3.11 16.14
N PHE A 92 -5.86 4.23 16.03
CA PHE A 92 -4.73 4.37 15.11
C PHE A 92 -3.45 3.86 15.78
N ASP A 93 -2.53 3.29 15.01
CA ASP A 93 -1.33 2.64 15.56
C ASP A 93 -0.44 3.59 16.40
N HIS A 94 -0.50 4.89 16.11
CA HIS A 94 0.27 5.94 16.79
C HIS A 94 -0.57 6.81 17.73
N ILE A 95 -1.83 6.45 17.98
CA ILE A 95 -2.76 7.18 18.86
C ILE A 95 -3.42 6.18 19.81
N ASP A 96 -3.14 6.29 21.11
CA ASP A 96 -3.65 5.36 22.12
C ASP A 96 -5.15 5.51 22.42
N VAL A 97 -5.77 6.59 21.94
CA VAL A 97 -7.19 6.91 22.16
C VAL A 97 -8.00 6.63 20.90
N PRO A 98 -9.14 5.92 20.99
CA PRO A 98 -10.05 5.74 19.86
C PRO A 98 -10.54 7.07 19.31
N CYS A 99 -10.51 7.20 17.98
CA CYS A 99 -10.94 8.38 17.24
C CYS A 99 -12.18 8.06 16.41
N ASP A 100 -13.18 8.93 16.46
CA ASP A 100 -14.37 8.82 15.63
C ASP A 100 -14.17 9.51 14.29
N ILE A 101 -14.23 8.74 13.21
CA ILE A 101 -14.06 9.21 11.84
C ILE A 101 -15.41 9.33 11.17
N GLU A 102 -15.76 10.53 10.71
CA GLU A 102 -16.98 10.81 9.98
C GLU A 102 -16.81 10.75 8.47
N ARG A 103 -17.94 10.74 7.75
CA ARG A 103 -17.94 10.83 6.30
C ARG A 103 -17.57 12.25 5.85
N VAL A 104 -16.64 12.34 4.91
CA VAL A 104 -16.25 13.61 4.28
C VAL A 104 -16.90 13.77 2.92
N THR A 105 -17.25 15.01 2.57
CA THR A 105 -17.79 15.34 1.25
C THR A 105 -16.69 15.82 0.32
N SER A 106 -16.75 15.44 -0.96
CA SER A 106 -15.82 15.95 -1.98
C SER A 106 -16.46 16.13 -3.33
N ARG A 107 -16.08 17.23 -3.97
CA ARG A 107 -16.52 17.58 -5.30
C ARG A 107 -15.55 17.05 -6.33
N PHE A 108 -16.06 16.42 -7.38
CA PHE A 108 -15.28 16.08 -8.57
C PHE A 108 -16.12 16.35 -9.83
N MET A 109 -15.40 16.65 -10.92
CA MET A 109 -16.00 17.03 -12.19
C MET A 109 -16.09 15.81 -13.12
N LEU A 110 -17.27 15.57 -13.66
CA LEU A 110 -17.49 14.70 -14.81
C LEU A 110 -17.35 15.50 -16.12
N PRO A 111 -17.07 14.81 -17.24
CA PRO A 111 -17.11 15.44 -18.56
C PRO A 111 -18.42 16.20 -18.80
N LYS A 112 -18.34 17.35 -19.47
CA LYS A 112 -19.43 18.33 -19.69
C LYS A 112 -19.77 19.24 -18.49
N ASN A 113 -18.78 19.59 -17.67
CA ASN A 113 -18.93 20.52 -16.53
C ASN A 113 -19.99 20.11 -15.50
N LEU A 114 -20.24 18.80 -15.38
CA LEU A 114 -21.14 18.26 -14.36
C LEU A 114 -20.34 18.04 -13.07
N TYR A 115 -20.82 18.58 -11.96
CA TYR A 115 -20.17 18.40 -10.66
C TYR A 115 -20.95 17.44 -9.78
N ILE A 116 -20.23 16.50 -9.16
CA ILE A 116 -20.78 15.54 -8.20
C ILE A 116 -20.12 15.76 -6.85
N HIS A 117 -20.93 15.84 -5.80
CA HIS A 117 -20.53 15.82 -4.41
C HIS A 117 -20.70 14.41 -3.85
N ARG A 118 -19.58 13.76 -3.56
CA ARG A 118 -19.56 12.42 -2.93
C ARG A 118 -19.28 12.53 -1.44
N LYS A 119 -20.13 11.93 -0.62
CA LYS A 119 -19.96 11.80 0.83
C LYS A 119 -19.60 10.36 1.19
N GLN A 120 -18.39 10.15 1.72
CA GLN A 120 -17.88 8.83 2.11
C GLN A 120 -16.80 8.95 3.20
N PHE A 121 -16.56 7.88 3.96
CA PHE A 121 -15.42 7.81 4.87
C PHE A 121 -14.08 7.91 4.10
N PRO A 122 -13.12 8.73 4.55
CA PRO A 122 -11.84 8.91 3.86
C PRO A 122 -10.85 7.78 4.15
N LEU A 123 -11.28 6.53 4.08
CA LEU A 123 -10.51 5.35 4.48
C LEU A 123 -10.45 4.31 3.35
N ILE A 124 -9.43 3.46 3.38
CA ILE A 124 -9.33 2.24 2.58
C ILE A 124 -8.92 1.07 3.46
N LEU A 125 -9.26 -0.15 3.09
CA LEU A 125 -8.68 -1.34 3.73
C LEU A 125 -7.16 -1.36 3.53
N SER A 126 -6.43 -1.75 4.58
CA SER A 126 -4.98 -1.61 4.64
C SER A 126 -4.25 -2.84 5.18
N TYR A 127 -4.66 -4.03 4.74
CA TYR A 127 -3.88 -5.25 4.98
C TYR A 127 -2.63 -5.33 4.11
N ALA A 128 -2.73 -4.80 2.89
CA ALA A 128 -1.61 -4.71 1.98
C ALA A 128 -1.48 -3.30 1.41
N ILE A 129 -0.26 -2.80 1.30
CA ILE A 129 0.03 -1.50 0.68
C ILE A 129 1.10 -1.70 -0.38
N THR A 130 0.97 -1.03 -1.51
CA THR A 130 2.05 -0.97 -2.50
C THR A 130 3.15 -0.03 -2.04
N MET A 131 4.42 -0.34 -2.32
CA MET A 131 5.54 0.52 -1.91
C MET A 131 5.42 1.99 -2.31
N HIS A 132 4.80 2.28 -3.46
CA HIS A 132 4.52 3.65 -3.92
C HIS A 132 3.59 4.44 -2.99
N LYS A 133 2.88 3.76 -2.08
CA LYS A 133 2.01 4.34 -1.06
C LYS A 133 2.62 4.28 0.35
N CYS A 134 3.87 3.90 0.48
CA CYS A 134 4.59 3.84 1.75
C CYS A 134 5.73 4.85 1.96
N PRO A 135 6.00 5.85 1.09
CA PRO A 135 7.04 6.83 1.40
C PRO A 135 6.78 7.52 2.74
N GLY A 136 7.76 7.48 3.65
CA GLY A 136 7.69 8.10 4.97
C GLY A 136 7.07 7.26 6.09
N LEU A 137 6.57 6.06 5.79
CA LEU A 137 6.10 5.14 6.84
C LEU A 137 7.29 4.50 7.56
N SER A 138 7.16 4.32 8.88
CA SER A 138 8.04 3.49 9.71
C SER A 138 7.17 2.41 10.35
N LEU A 139 7.57 1.15 10.22
CA LEU A 139 6.77 -0.01 10.57
C LEU A 139 7.54 -0.89 11.54
N ASP A 140 6.83 -1.46 12.52
CA ASP A 140 7.43 -2.39 13.46
C ASP A 140 7.51 -3.81 12.88
N THR A 141 6.54 -4.20 12.05
CA THR A 141 6.50 -5.53 11.41
C THR A 141 5.91 -5.45 10.00
N ALA A 142 6.53 -6.14 9.05
CA ALA A 142 6.11 -6.17 7.65
C ALA A 142 6.48 -7.49 6.95
N ILE A 143 5.60 -7.94 6.06
CA ILE A 143 5.91 -8.99 5.08
C ILE A 143 6.15 -8.32 3.74
N ILE A 144 7.29 -8.58 3.08
CA ILE A 144 7.66 -7.97 1.80
C ILE A 144 7.93 -9.06 0.76
N ASP A 145 7.19 -9.05 -0.34
CA ASP A 145 7.43 -9.95 -1.49
C ASP A 145 8.51 -9.38 -2.40
N LEU A 146 9.74 -9.92 -2.33
CA LEU A 146 10.92 -9.48 -3.08
C LEU A 146 11.18 -10.34 -4.33
N SER A 147 10.14 -10.66 -5.10
CA SER A 147 10.28 -11.36 -6.39
C SER A 147 10.85 -10.46 -7.50
N THR A 148 11.48 -11.08 -8.51
CA THR A 148 12.37 -10.46 -9.53
C THR A 148 11.75 -9.31 -10.35
N ASP A 149 10.41 -9.29 -10.45
CA ASP A 149 9.63 -8.42 -11.34
C ASP A 149 8.72 -7.42 -10.62
N VAL A 150 8.73 -7.39 -9.28
CA VAL A 150 7.87 -6.50 -8.49
C VAL A 150 8.48 -5.11 -8.33
N PHE A 151 9.81 -5.01 -8.25
CA PHE A 151 10.50 -3.77 -7.88
C PHE A 151 11.37 -3.17 -8.99
N GLY A 152 11.21 -1.86 -9.18
CA GLY A 152 12.13 -1.01 -9.94
C GLY A 152 13.42 -0.68 -9.16
N ASP A 153 14.36 -0.02 -9.81
CA ASP A 153 15.65 0.36 -9.21
C ASP A 153 15.46 1.14 -7.89
N GLY A 154 16.10 0.67 -6.82
CA GLY A 154 16.05 1.28 -5.48
C GLY A 154 14.80 0.95 -4.65
N MET A 155 13.74 0.39 -5.23
CA MET A 155 12.49 0.15 -4.53
C MET A 155 12.60 -0.92 -3.44
N ALA A 156 13.37 -1.99 -3.68
CA ALA A 156 13.62 -3.02 -2.66
C ALA A 156 14.29 -2.42 -1.40
N HIS A 157 15.28 -1.54 -1.59
CA HIS A 157 15.90 -0.81 -0.46
C HIS A 157 14.90 0.10 0.26
N VAL A 158 14.06 0.82 -0.50
CA VAL A 158 13.01 1.67 0.06
C VAL A 158 12.04 0.86 0.91
N ALA A 159 11.70 -0.37 0.49
CA ALA A 159 10.81 -1.27 1.22
C ALA A 159 11.44 -1.79 2.51
N LEU A 160 12.64 -2.33 2.40
CA LEU A 160 13.40 -2.86 3.53
C LEU A 160 13.65 -1.80 4.61
N SER A 161 13.98 -0.57 4.20
CA SER A 161 14.23 0.55 5.12
C SER A 161 12.98 1.06 5.86
N ARG A 162 11.77 0.58 5.55
CA ARG A 162 10.56 0.92 6.32
C ARG A 162 10.44 0.14 7.62
N VAL A 163 11.07 -1.02 7.73
CA VAL A 163 10.96 -1.86 8.92
C VAL A 163 12.05 -1.48 9.91
N ARG A 164 11.65 -1.16 11.15
CA ARG A 164 12.56 -0.64 12.17
C ARG A 164 13.54 -1.68 12.71
N THR A 165 13.14 -2.95 12.69
CA THR A 165 13.92 -4.06 13.27
C THR A 165 13.99 -5.23 12.30
N LEU A 166 15.11 -5.97 12.31
CA LEU A 166 15.24 -7.18 11.50
C LEU A 166 14.23 -8.26 11.91
N ASN A 167 13.90 -8.35 13.21
CA ASN A 167 12.93 -9.32 13.71
C ASN A 167 11.52 -9.10 13.17
N GLY A 168 11.16 -7.85 12.88
CA GLY A 168 9.88 -7.50 12.26
C GLY A 168 9.88 -7.63 10.74
N LEU A 169 11.00 -7.98 10.11
CA LEU A 169 11.12 -8.08 8.66
C LEU A 169 10.94 -9.52 8.21
N HIS A 170 9.88 -9.78 7.46
CA HIS A 170 9.61 -11.08 6.85
C HIS A 170 9.65 -10.93 5.33
N LEU A 171 10.43 -11.78 4.66
CA LEU A 171 10.58 -11.75 3.21
C LEU A 171 9.89 -12.95 2.57
N LEU A 172 9.16 -12.71 1.49
CA LEU A 172 8.64 -13.75 0.62
C LEU A 172 9.40 -13.74 -0.70
N SER A 173 9.63 -14.93 -1.27
CA SER A 173 10.14 -15.10 -2.64
C SER A 173 11.42 -14.28 -2.93
N PHE A 174 12.34 -14.20 -1.97
CA PHE A 174 13.51 -13.34 -2.08
C PHE A 174 14.41 -13.76 -3.25
N ASP A 175 14.43 -12.93 -4.29
CA ASP A 175 15.44 -13.02 -5.35
C ASP A 175 16.48 -11.91 -5.14
N PRO A 176 17.77 -12.25 -4.94
CA PRO A 176 18.85 -11.28 -4.90
C PRO A 176 18.95 -10.35 -6.12
N LEU A 177 18.42 -10.76 -7.29
CA LEU A 177 18.35 -9.92 -8.48
C LEU A 177 17.29 -8.81 -8.37
N SER A 178 16.33 -8.89 -7.44
CA SER A 178 15.34 -7.83 -7.18
C SER A 178 15.98 -6.56 -6.59
N VAL A 179 17.14 -6.67 -5.95
CA VAL A 179 17.86 -5.54 -5.34
C VAL A 179 18.72 -4.83 -6.39
N LYS A 180 18.10 -3.89 -7.10
CA LYS A 180 18.69 -3.14 -8.22
C LYS A 180 18.97 -1.69 -7.83
N VAL A 181 19.97 -1.08 -8.47
CA VAL A 181 20.33 0.34 -8.32
C VAL A 181 20.61 0.90 -9.71
N SER A 182 20.10 2.09 -9.99
CA SER A 182 20.25 2.70 -11.31
C SER A 182 21.69 3.20 -11.56
N ASN A 183 22.17 2.99 -12.79
CA ASN A 183 23.51 3.43 -13.19
C ASN A 183 23.75 4.94 -13.02
N PRO A 184 22.78 5.84 -13.29
CA PRO A 184 22.94 7.27 -13.02
C PRO A 184 23.19 7.57 -11.54
N CYS A 185 22.51 6.89 -10.61
CA CYS A 185 22.75 7.06 -9.17
C CYS A 185 24.16 6.61 -8.77
N ILE A 186 24.64 5.50 -9.34
CA ILE A 186 26.01 5.02 -9.12
C ILE A 186 27.04 6.04 -9.62
N ASN A 187 26.82 6.63 -10.80
CA ASN A 187 27.71 7.66 -11.33
C ASN A 187 27.77 8.88 -10.41
N GLU A 188 26.62 9.34 -9.94
CA GLU A 188 26.53 10.53 -9.12
C GLU A 188 27.16 10.32 -7.73
N ILE A 189 26.91 9.17 -7.09
CA ILE A 189 27.53 8.90 -5.78
C ILE A 189 29.05 8.74 -5.88
N ASN A 190 29.55 8.18 -6.98
CA ASN A 190 30.98 8.11 -7.26
C ASN A 190 31.58 9.50 -7.52
N ARG A 191 30.89 10.38 -8.26
CA ARG A 191 31.29 11.78 -8.46
C ARG A 191 31.39 12.52 -7.13
N LEU A 192 30.41 12.33 -6.24
CA LEU A 192 30.39 12.93 -4.91
C LEU A 192 31.51 12.39 -4.01
N ARG A 193 31.76 11.08 -4.01
CA ARG A 193 32.90 10.46 -3.29
C ARG A 193 34.23 11.04 -3.75
N SER A 194 34.48 11.12 -5.05
CA SER A 194 35.72 11.73 -5.57
C SER A 194 35.92 13.19 -5.13
N LYS A 195 34.83 13.95 -4.97
CA LYS A 195 34.89 15.37 -4.62
C LYS A 195 35.06 15.60 -3.11
N PHE A 196 34.43 14.80 -2.26
CA PHE A 196 34.31 15.06 -0.82
C PHE A 196 34.86 13.95 0.10
N GLN A 197 35.13 12.75 -0.42
CA GLN A 197 35.66 11.60 0.33
C GLN A 197 36.64 10.79 -0.53
N LYS A 198 37.87 11.30 -0.69
CA LYS A 198 38.88 10.73 -1.61
C LYS A 198 39.29 9.30 -1.24
N ASP A 199 39.18 8.91 0.03
CA ASP A 199 39.54 7.59 0.52
C ASP A 199 38.41 6.55 0.39
N SER A 200 37.20 6.97 -0.01
CA SER A 200 36.06 6.08 -0.13
C SER A 200 36.14 5.22 -1.40
N PRO A 201 35.94 3.90 -1.31
CA PRO A 201 35.96 3.03 -2.49
C PRO A 201 34.85 3.38 -3.47
N GLN A 202 35.16 3.33 -4.78
CA GLN A 202 34.19 3.58 -5.84
C GLN A 202 33.22 2.39 -6.00
N ILE A 203 31.95 2.68 -6.20
CA ILE A 203 30.93 1.65 -6.47
C ILE A 203 31.08 1.19 -7.92
N LYS A 204 31.33 -0.10 -8.11
CA LYS A 204 31.40 -0.71 -9.44
C LYS A 204 30.01 -0.81 -10.05
N LYS A 205 29.88 -0.48 -11.34
CA LYS A 205 28.67 -0.73 -12.12
C LYS A 205 28.48 -2.24 -12.26
N SER A 206 27.27 -2.75 -12.03
CA SER A 206 27.00 -4.15 -12.32
C SER A 206 26.97 -4.37 -13.84
N LYS A 207 27.99 -5.04 -14.38
CA LYS A 207 27.97 -5.61 -15.73
C LYS A 207 27.61 -7.11 -15.59
N GLY A 208 26.38 -7.49 -15.91
CA GLY A 208 25.96 -8.90 -15.99
C GLY A 208 25.52 -9.56 -14.66
N LYS A 209 25.15 -10.85 -14.76
CA LYS A 209 24.56 -11.68 -13.69
C LYS A 209 25.44 -11.68 -12.44
N ARG A 210 24.87 -11.27 -11.31
CA ARG A 210 25.54 -11.28 -10.00
C ARG A 210 25.53 -12.70 -9.43
N GLN A 211 26.68 -13.21 -8.99
CA GLN A 211 26.73 -14.28 -8.01
C GLN A 211 26.54 -13.62 -6.64
N ILE A 212 25.45 -13.93 -5.96
CA ILE A 212 25.16 -13.42 -4.62
C ILE A 212 25.25 -14.61 -3.67
N GLN A 213 26.15 -14.52 -2.70
CA GLN A 213 26.31 -15.51 -1.66
C GLN A 213 25.36 -15.11 -0.51
N VAL A 214 24.25 -15.83 -0.36
CA VAL A 214 23.34 -15.62 0.76
C VAL A 214 23.99 -16.21 1.99
N THR A 215 24.26 -15.37 3.00
CA THR A 215 24.77 -15.80 4.31
C THR A 215 23.62 -15.70 5.31
N GLY A 216 22.90 -16.79 5.50
CA GLY A 216 21.76 -16.86 6.41
C GLY A 216 21.01 -18.18 6.31
N ILE A 217 20.21 -18.48 7.35
CA ILE A 217 19.24 -19.58 7.34
C ILE A 217 17.97 -19.00 6.72
N LEU A 218 17.57 -19.52 5.56
CA LEU A 218 16.23 -19.28 5.02
C LEU A 218 15.31 -20.29 5.72
N ASP A 219 14.26 -19.81 6.40
CA ASP A 219 13.23 -20.63 7.04
C ASP A 219 12.27 -21.26 6.00
N ASP A 220 12.83 -21.63 4.84
CA ASP A 220 12.18 -22.54 3.92
C ASP A 220 12.65 -23.93 4.35
N GLY A 221 11.72 -24.77 4.80
CA GLY A 221 11.97 -26.13 5.31
C GLY A 221 12.64 -27.10 4.34
N GLU A 222 13.40 -26.66 3.33
CA GLU A 222 14.36 -27.46 2.58
C GLU A 222 15.62 -26.67 2.20
N LEU A 223 16.77 -27.32 2.42
CA LEU A 223 18.10 -26.82 2.10
C LEU A 223 18.32 -26.89 0.57
N CYS A 224 18.24 -25.76 -0.12
CA CYS A 224 18.67 -25.67 -1.52
C CYS A 224 20.21 -25.66 -1.61
N ASN A 225 20.81 -26.84 -1.45
CA ASN A 225 22.18 -27.09 -1.87
C ASN A 225 22.19 -27.32 -3.39
N LYS A 226 23.16 -26.67 -4.05
CA LYS A 226 23.64 -26.80 -5.44
C LYS A 226 23.15 -25.70 -6.40
N ASN A 227 24.09 -24.81 -6.73
CA ASN A 227 24.32 -24.22 -8.06
C ASN A 227 23.11 -24.24 -9.03
N ALA A 228 22.06 -23.48 -8.71
CA ALA A 228 20.90 -23.39 -9.58
C ALA A 228 21.15 -22.36 -10.70
N LYS A 229 21.47 -22.84 -11.90
CA LYS A 229 21.23 -22.10 -13.14
C LYS A 229 19.72 -22.06 -13.36
N VAL A 230 19.06 -20.96 -12.99
CA VAL A 230 17.62 -20.80 -13.30
C VAL A 230 17.47 -20.21 -14.70
N SER A 231 17.01 -21.07 -15.62
CA SER A 231 16.40 -20.70 -16.89
C SER A 231 14.93 -20.39 -16.67
N THR A 232 14.45 -19.33 -17.32
CA THR A 232 13.09 -18.81 -17.27
C THR A 232 12.06 -19.82 -17.83
N SER A 233 11.11 -20.25 -17.01
CA SER A 233 9.81 -20.73 -17.51
C SER A 233 8.69 -20.63 -16.45
N ASN A 234 7.71 -19.78 -16.75
CA ASN A 234 6.31 -19.69 -16.27
C ASN A 234 5.99 -19.58 -14.76
N PRO A 235 5.34 -18.48 -14.31
CA PRO A 235 4.81 -18.37 -12.96
C PRO A 235 3.41 -18.98 -12.90
N LYS A 236 3.25 -20.09 -12.17
CA LYS A 236 1.93 -20.55 -11.71
C LYS A 236 1.88 -20.51 -10.18
N LYS A 237 1.08 -19.55 -9.70
CA LYS A 237 0.12 -19.65 -8.59
C LYS A 237 0.66 -20.32 -7.31
N LEU A 238 1.27 -19.55 -6.41
CA LEU A 238 1.42 -19.97 -5.02
C LEU A 238 0.22 -19.48 -4.19
N MET A 239 -0.44 -20.45 -3.56
CA MET A 239 -1.59 -20.30 -2.69
C MET A 239 -1.10 -19.85 -1.32
N MET A 240 -1.56 -18.68 -0.86
CA MET A 240 -1.26 -18.14 0.48
C MET A 240 -1.82 -19.10 1.55
N SER A 241 -0.95 -19.65 2.41
CA SER A 241 -1.40 -20.49 3.53
C SER A 241 -2.08 -19.62 4.59
N SER A 242 -3.27 -20.05 5.00
CA SER A 242 -4.19 -19.33 5.91
C SER A 242 -3.69 -19.20 7.35
N LEU A 243 -2.55 -19.82 7.70
CA LEU A 243 -2.03 -19.86 9.08
C LEU A 243 -1.16 -18.66 9.44
N LEU A 244 -0.38 -18.09 8.49
CA LEU A 244 0.52 -16.95 8.78
C LEU A 244 -0.24 -15.63 8.99
N MET A 245 -1.53 -15.57 8.62
CA MET A 245 -2.34 -14.36 8.65
C MET A 245 -3.15 -14.14 9.94
N LYS A 246 -2.99 -15.01 10.95
CA LYS A 246 -3.90 -15.04 12.12
C LYS A 246 -3.42 -14.35 13.39
N SER A 247 -2.16 -13.91 13.51
CA SER A 247 -1.63 -13.57 14.86
C SER A 247 -0.97 -12.22 15.07
N LEU A 248 -0.84 -11.32 14.10
CA LEU A 248 -0.23 -9.99 14.33
C LEU A 248 -0.81 -8.90 13.41
N PRO A 249 -0.72 -7.60 13.75
CA PRO A 249 -1.07 -6.47 12.88
C PRO A 249 -0.05 -6.32 11.73
N THR A 250 0.20 -7.40 10.99
CA THR A 250 1.26 -7.48 9.98
C THR A 250 0.76 -6.87 8.67
N GLN A 251 1.53 -5.93 8.12
CA GLN A 251 1.24 -5.33 6.83
C GLN A 251 2.02 -6.03 5.72
N ILE A 252 1.31 -6.40 4.65
CA ILE A 252 1.91 -7.03 3.47
C ILE A 252 2.27 -5.94 2.45
N PHE A 253 3.49 -5.97 1.95
CA PHE A 253 3.95 -5.11 0.87
C PHE A 253 4.16 -5.92 -0.41
N CYS A 254 3.49 -5.45 -1.46
CA CYS A 254 3.63 -5.91 -2.83
C CYS A 254 4.14 -4.77 -3.72
#